data_AF-A0A9E5HB21-F1
#
_entry.id   AF-A0A9E5HB21-F1
#
_cell.length_a   1.000
_cell.length_b   1.000
_cell.length_c   1.000
_cell.angle_alpha   90.00
_cell.angle_beta   90.00
_cell.angle_gamma   90.00
#
_symmetry.space_group_name_H-M   'P 1'
#
loop_
_entity.id
_entity.type
_entity.pdbx_description
1 polymer ?
#
loop_
_entity_poly.entity_id
_entity_poly.type
_entity_poly.pdbx_seq_one_letter_code
_entity_poly.pdbx_strand_id
1 'polypeptide(L)'
;MKDISNLISIKKKIILPLLFTIIFSYFLFIIFIAYFPELLGQQLTNSSISYGIIFGFLLILIIFIVTLLYVFLSNKYIEPEIKKITS
;
A
#
# COMPACT_ATOMS: atom_id res chain seq x y z
N MET A 1 -10.90 -20.49 -21.63
CA MET A 1 -9.92 -20.85 -20.58
C MET A 1 -8.65 -20.01 -20.64
N LYS A 2 -8.06 -19.76 -21.83
CA LYS A 2 -6.82 -18.99 -22.00
C LYS A 2 -6.94 -17.54 -21.48
N ASP A 3 -8.07 -16.88 -21.72
CA ASP A 3 -8.30 -15.48 -21.32
C ASP A 3 -8.36 -15.29 -19.79
N ILE A 4 -8.95 -16.26 -19.08
CA ILE A 4 -9.00 -16.26 -17.61
C ILE A 4 -7.59 -16.41 -17.01
N SER A 5 -6.75 -17.28 -17.59
CA SER A 5 -5.37 -17.44 -17.13
C SER A 5 -4.53 -16.17 -17.34
N ASN A 6 -4.77 -15.44 -18.44
CA ASN A 6 -4.10 -14.17 -18.72
C ASN A 6 -4.54 -13.07 -17.75
N LEU A 7 -5.82 -13.01 -17.42
CA LEU A 7 -6.33 -12.11 -16.39
C LEU A 7 -5.68 -12.36 -15.02
N ILE A 8 -5.57 -13.62 -14.62
CA ILE A 8 -4.97 -13.99 -13.33
C ILE A 8 -3.49 -13.58 -13.30
N SER A 9 -2.73 -13.78 -14.38
CA SER A 9 -1.31 -13.43 -14.43
C SER A 9 -1.09 -11.91 -14.36
N ILE A 10 -1.89 -11.12 -15.09
CA ILE A 10 -1.85 -9.65 -15.06
C ILE A 10 -2.22 -9.13 -13.67
N LYS A 11 -3.33 -9.63 -13.10
CA LYS A 11 -3.74 -9.28 -11.73
C LYS A 11 -2.64 -9.57 -10.73
N LYS A 12 -2.03 -10.75 -10.78
CA LYS A 12 -0.97 -11.12 -9.84
C LYS A 12 0.25 -10.22 -9.98
N LYS A 13 0.66 -9.88 -11.20
CA LYS A 13 1.81 -9.01 -11.47
C LYS A 13 1.61 -7.58 -10.95
N ILE A 14 0.38 -7.08 -10.95
CA ILE A 14 0.05 -5.74 -10.44
C ILE A 14 -0.24 -5.78 -8.94
N ILE A 15 -1.12 -6.66 -8.48
CA ILE A 15 -1.61 -6.67 -7.09
C ILE A 15 -0.53 -7.12 -6.11
N LEU A 16 0.26 -8.13 -6.45
CA LEU A 16 1.23 -8.71 -5.52
C LEU A 16 2.30 -7.72 -5.01
N PRO A 17 2.97 -6.91 -5.86
CA PRO A 17 3.91 -5.91 -5.35
C PRO A 17 3.23 -4.84 -4.50
N LEU A 18 2.04 -4.37 -4.88
CA LEU A 18 1.29 -3.37 -4.11
C LEU A 18 0.85 -3.92 -2.74
N LEU A 19 0.39 -5.16 -2.70
CA LEU A 19 0.05 -5.88 -1.48
C LEU A 19 1.27 -6.02 -0.57
N PHE A 20 2.41 -6.42 -1.15
CA PHE A 20 3.65 -6.55 -0.41
C PHE A 20 4.08 -5.21 0.21
N THR A 21 3.99 -4.11 -0.54
CA THR A 21 4.26 -2.77 -0.02
C THR A 21 3.39 -2.43 1.18
N ILE A 22 2.08 -2.66 1.11
CA ILE A 22 1.16 -2.38 2.23
C ILE A 22 1.55 -3.21 3.45
N ILE A 23 1.66 -4.54 3.29
CA ILE A 23 1.97 -5.45 4.39
C ILE A 23 3.31 -5.07 5.02
N PHE A 24 4.32 -4.81 4.21
CA PHE A 24 5.65 -4.44 4.68
C PHE A 24 5.63 -3.13 5.46
N SER A 25 4.97 -2.09 4.96
CA SER A 25 4.84 -0.80 5.65
C SER A 25 4.10 -0.92 6.99
N TYR A 26 3.03 -1.71 7.05
CA TYR A 26 2.32 -1.96 8.31
C TYR A 26 3.15 -2.75 9.31
N PHE A 27 3.84 -3.82 8.86
CA PHE A 27 4.70 -4.61 9.72
C PHE A 27 5.83 -3.77 10.31
N LEU A 28 6.48 -2.94 9.48
CA LEU A 28 7.48 -2.00 9.96
C LEU A 28 6.89 -1.08 11.03
N PHE A 29 5.74 -0.45 10.76
CA PHE A 29 5.12 0.46 11.71
C PHE A 29 4.78 -0.23 13.05
N ILE A 30 4.24 -1.45 13.01
CA ILE A 30 3.95 -2.26 14.21
C ILE A 30 5.25 -2.59 14.98
N ILE A 31 6.32 -2.98 14.28
CA ILE A 31 7.63 -3.23 14.90
C ILE A 31 8.15 -1.97 15.60
N PHE A 32 8.03 -0.81 14.96
CA PHE A 32 8.43 0.46 15.58
C PHE A 32 7.62 0.75 16.85
N ILE A 33 6.31 0.51 16.83
CA ILE A 33 5.45 0.67 18.02
C ILE A 33 5.85 -0.30 19.14
N ALA A 34 6.12 -1.55 18.80
CA ALA A 34 6.39 -2.60 19.78
C ALA A 34 7.78 -2.46 20.44
N TYR A 35 8.81 -2.14 19.66
CA TYR A 35 10.20 -2.17 20.13
C TYR A 35 10.78 -0.78 20.43
N PHE A 36 10.24 0.29 19.82
CA PHE A 36 10.75 1.65 19.96
C PHE A 36 9.67 2.68 20.35
N PRO A 37 8.87 2.42 21.40
CA PRO A 37 7.81 3.35 21.82
C PRO A 37 8.37 4.70 22.30
N GLU A 38 9.57 4.71 22.88
CA GLU A 38 10.24 5.95 23.31
C GLU A 38 10.53 6.88 22.13
N LEU A 39 11.03 6.33 21.01
CA LEU A 39 11.28 7.12 19.79
C LEU A 39 9.98 7.72 19.24
N LEU A 40 8.88 6.97 19.26
CA LEU A 40 7.59 7.45 18.77
C LEU A 40 6.94 8.48 19.71
N GLY A 41 7.21 8.40 21.00
CA GLY A 41 6.74 9.34 22.01
C GLY A 41 7.55 10.64 22.08
N GLN A 42 8.78 10.65 21.57
CA GLN A 42 9.63 11.83 21.55
C GLN A 42 8.98 12.95 20.71
N GLN A 43 8.99 14.15 21.30
CA GLN A 43 8.54 15.37 20.63
C GLN A 43 9.60 15.86 19.66
N LEU A 44 9.16 16.31 18.48
CA LEU A 44 10.02 16.94 17.51
C LEU A 44 10.34 18.35 18.01
N THR A 45 11.59 18.59 18.40
CA THR A 45 12.23 19.90 18.64
C THR A 45 11.27 21.02 19.06
N ASN A 46 11.01 21.17 20.37
CA ASN A 46 10.15 22.21 20.97
C ASN A 46 8.70 22.31 20.43
N SER A 47 8.23 21.35 19.63
CA SER A 47 6.85 21.30 19.14
C SER A 47 6.04 20.23 19.87
N SER A 48 4.72 20.35 19.82
CA SER A 48 3.80 19.33 20.37
C SER A 48 3.64 18.10 19.46
N ILE A 49 4.34 18.05 18.32
CA ILE A 49 4.25 16.93 17.36
C ILE A 49 5.25 15.86 17.77
N SER A 50 4.79 14.63 17.98
CA SER A 50 5.68 13.50 18.23
C SER A 50 6.13 12.83 16.93
N TYR A 51 7.26 12.12 16.96
CA TYR A 51 7.69 11.30 15.84
C TYR A 51 6.65 10.24 15.47
N GLY A 52 5.87 9.73 16.43
CA GLY A 52 4.77 8.80 16.16
C GLY A 52 3.71 9.38 15.24
N ILE A 53 3.37 10.66 15.39
CA ILE A 53 2.43 11.36 14.50
C ILE A 53 3.02 11.44 13.09
N ILE A 54 4.30 11.75 12.96
CA ILE A 54 4.99 11.87 11.68
C ILE A 54 5.03 10.51 10.95
N PHE A 55 5.45 9.45 11.64
CA PHE A 55 5.49 8.10 11.06
C PHE A 55 4.09 7.57 10.72
N GLY A 56 3.10 7.82 11.57
CA GLY A 56 1.70 7.46 11.29
C GLY A 56 1.16 8.20 10.08
N PHE A 57 1.44 9.51 9.97
CA PHE A 57 1.05 10.30 8.81
C PHE A 57 1.73 9.83 7.53
N LEU A 58 3.02 9.49 7.60
CA LEU A 58 3.76 8.92 6.49
C LEU A 58 3.17 7.58 6.03
N LEU A 59 2.74 6.73 6.97
CA LEU A 59 2.02 5.49 6.64
C LEU A 59 0.70 5.77 5.91
N ILE A 60 -0.07 6.76 6.35
CA ILE A 60 -1.31 7.19 5.67
C ILE A 60 -1.01 7.64 4.24
N LEU A 61 0.03 8.46 4.03
CA LEU A 61 0.43 8.89 2.70
C LEU A 61 0.84 7.72 1.79
N ILE A 62 1.61 6.75 2.32
CA ILE A 62 1.97 5.54 1.58
C ILE A 62 0.71 4.79 1.13
N ILE A 63 -0.23 4.55 2.04
CA ILE A 63 -1.48 3.83 1.73
C ILE A 63 -2.25 4.56 0.65
N PHE A 64 -2.39 5.89 0.77
CA PHE A 64 -3.09 6.70 -0.22
C PHE A 64 -2.45 6.60 -1.61
N ILE A 65 -1.12 6.69 -1.69
CA ILE A 65 -0.37 6.53 -2.95
C ILE A 65 -0.58 5.13 -3.53
N VAL A 66 -0.48 4.08 -2.71
CA VAL A 66 -0.69 2.70 -3.16
C VAL A 66 -2.11 2.50 -3.68
N THR A 67 -3.13 3.08 -3.02
CA THR A 67 -4.52 3.03 -3.48
C THR A 67 -4.68 3.73 -4.83
N LEU A 68 -4.12 4.94 -5.01
CA LEU A 68 -4.18 5.65 -6.29
C LEU A 68 -3.50 4.87 -7.41
N LEU A 69 -2.30 4.34 -7.14
CA LEU A 69 -1.58 3.48 -8.09
C LEU A 69 -2.38 2.23 -8.44
N TYR A 70 -2.99 1.59 -7.46
CA TYR A 70 -3.83 0.41 -7.67
C TYR A 70 -5.01 0.73 -8.61
N VAL A 71 -5.75 1.80 -8.34
CA VAL A 71 -6.90 2.20 -9.15
C VAL A 71 -6.46 2.54 -10.58
N PHE A 72 -5.38 3.32 -10.72
CA PHE A 72 -4.85 3.68 -12.04
C PHE A 72 -4.42 2.45 -12.84
N LEU A 73 -3.66 1.54 -12.23
CA LEU A 73 -3.19 0.31 -12.90
C LEU A 73 -4.34 -0.65 -13.21
N SER A 74 -5.33 -0.76 -12.32
CA SER A 74 -6.49 -1.62 -12.54
C SER A 74 -7.33 -1.14 -13.72
N ASN A 75 -7.64 0.15 -13.75
CA ASN A 75 -8.39 0.75 -14.85
C ASN A 75 -7.67 0.60 -16.20
N LYS A 76 -6.33 0.68 -16.18
CA LYS A 76 -5.51 0.63 -17.40
C LYS A 76 -5.29 -0.79 -17.93
N TYR A 77 -5.09 -1.78 -17.05
CA TYR A 77 -4.62 -3.11 -17.46
C TYR A 77 -5.59 -4.25 -17.13
N ILE A 78 -6.42 -4.11 -16.09
CA ILE A 78 -7.33 -5.18 -15.63
C ILE A 78 -8.72 -5.00 -16.28
N GLU A 79 -9.27 -3.78 -16.25
CA GLU A 79 -10.59 -3.46 -16.81
C GLU A 79 -10.75 -3.88 -18.30
N PRO A 80 -9.78 -3.61 -19.20
CA PRO A 80 -9.92 -3.97 -20.60
C PRO A 80 -10.00 -5.49 -20.82
N GLU A 81 -9.22 -6.26 -20.06
CA GLU A 81 -9.21 -7.72 -20.14
C GLU A 81 -10.50 -8.32 -19.57
N ILE A 82 -11.09 -7.71 -18.53
CA ILE A 82 -12.41 -8.11 -18.01
C ILE A 82 -13.48 -7.88 -19.08
N LYS A 83 -13.49 -6.72 -19.74
CA LYS A 83 -14.46 -6.40 -20.79
C LYS A 83 -14.42 -7.39 -21.96
N LYS A 84 -13.24 -7.91 -22.31
CA LYS A 84 -13.09 -8.95 -23.36
C LYS A 84 -13.74 -10.28 -23.02
N ILE A 85 -13.92 -10.60 -21.75
CA ILE A 85 -14.54 -11.87 -21.31
C ILE A 85 -16.05 -11.73 -21.12
N THR A 86 -16.53 -10.52 -20.77
CA THR A 86 -17.95 -10.27 -20.51
C THR A 86 -18.73 -9.81 -21.76
N SER A 87 -18.04 -9.30 -22.79
CA SER A 87 -18.63 -9.00 -24.11
C SER A 87 -18.68 -10.23 -25.01
#